data_AF-A0A7V1FSJ5-F1
#
_entry.id   AF-A0A7V1FSJ5-F1
#
_cell.length_a   1.000
_cell.length_b   1.000
_cell.length_c   1.000
_cell.angle_alpha   90.00
_cell.angle_beta   90.00
_cell.angle_gamma   90.00
#
_symmetry.space_group_name_H-M   'P 1'
#
loop_
_entity.id
_entity.type
_entity.pdbx_description
1 polymer ?
#
loop_
_entity_poly.entity_id
_entity_poly.type
_entity_poly.pdbx_seq_one_letter_code
_entity_poly.pdbx_strand_id
1 'polypeptide(L)'
;MNKSIAAVILGLMLPLSAWAFPVDVEIESEGVSVIASSSYLSNVATVTLINEGGENALCTGTFVNGPERPSPNRVRLSPGEQMVMTQAFQRDITRVRVKVSCEPG
;
A
#
# COMPACT_ATOMS: atom_id res chain seq x y z
N MET A 1 -22.91 -36.97 18.17
CA MET A 1 -22.93 -36.48 16.77
C MET A 1 -23.40 -35.01 16.68
N ASN A 2 -23.19 -34.20 17.73
CA ASN A 2 -23.91 -32.92 17.91
C ASN A 2 -22.93 -31.74 18.06
N LYS A 3 -21.69 -32.01 18.48
CA LYS A 3 -20.65 -31.00 18.73
C LYS A 3 -19.93 -30.57 17.45
N SER A 4 -19.80 -31.47 16.46
CA SER A 4 -19.08 -31.19 15.20
C SER A 4 -19.84 -30.26 14.26
N ILE A 5 -21.18 -30.25 14.30
CA ILE A 5 -21.99 -29.39 13.43
C ILE A 5 -21.97 -27.93 13.94
N ALA A 6 -21.98 -27.74 15.26
CA ALA A 6 -21.90 -26.41 15.87
C ALA A 6 -20.56 -25.70 15.56
N ALA A 7 -19.45 -26.45 15.48
CA ALA A 7 -18.13 -25.89 15.16
C ALA A 7 -18.02 -25.41 13.70
N VAL A 8 -18.70 -26.09 12.76
CA VAL A 8 -18.69 -25.73 11.34
C VAL A 8 -19.50 -24.46 11.07
N ILE A 9 -20.63 -24.27 11.78
CA ILE A 9 -21.47 -23.07 11.64
C ILE A 9 -20.76 -21.83 12.21
N LEU A 10 -19.97 -21.98 13.27
CA LEU A 10 -19.24 -20.87 13.89
C LEU A 10 -18.08 -20.34 13.01
N GLY A 11 -17.48 -21.21 12.17
CA GLY A 11 -16.41 -20.82 11.25
C GLY A 11 -16.86 -19.97 10.05
N LEU A 12 -18.15 -20.01 9.68
CA LEU A 12 -18.72 -19.28 8.54
C LEU A 12 -19.11 -17.83 8.85
N MET A 13 -18.99 -17.41 10.11
CA MET A 13 -19.39 -16.08 10.59
C MET A 13 -18.22 -15.13 10.83
N LEU A 14 -16.99 -15.49 10.45
CA LEU A 14 -15.86 -14.54 10.47
C LEU A 14 -16.08 -13.51 9.35
N PRO A 15 -16.46 -12.26 9.66
CA PRO A 15 -16.54 -11.26 8.63
C PRO A 15 -15.10 -11.01 8.17
N LEU A 16 -14.80 -11.40 6.93
CA LEU A 16 -13.65 -10.89 6.19
C LEU A 16 -13.92 -9.39 5.99
N SER A 17 -13.65 -8.61 7.02
CA SER A 17 -13.68 -7.16 6.94
C SER A 17 -12.51 -6.76 6.03
N ALA A 18 -12.80 -6.65 4.74
CA ALA A 18 -11.94 -5.93 3.81
C ALA A 18 -12.14 -4.45 4.13
N TRP A 19 -11.23 -3.90 4.94
CA TRP A 19 -11.19 -2.47 5.19
C TRP A 19 -10.73 -1.81 3.89
N ALA A 20 -11.70 -1.36 3.08
CA ALA A 20 -11.41 -0.59 1.89
C ALA A 20 -10.95 0.81 2.33
N PHE A 21 -9.66 0.95 2.60
CA PHE A 21 -9.08 2.25 2.91
C PHE A 21 -9.12 3.14 1.66
N PRO A 22 -9.30 4.46 1.79
CA PRO A 22 -9.34 5.37 0.63
C PRO A 22 -8.06 5.40 -0.21
N VAL A 23 -6.96 4.83 0.28
CA VAL A 23 -5.70 4.67 -0.46
C VAL A 23 -5.38 3.18 -0.50
N ASP A 24 -5.51 2.58 -1.68
CA ASP A 24 -5.15 1.18 -1.94
C ASP A 24 -3.72 1.13 -2.49
N VAL A 25 -2.81 0.44 -1.79
CA VAL A 25 -1.42 0.27 -2.21
C VAL A 25 -1.19 -1.14 -2.72
N GLU A 26 -0.71 -1.24 -3.96
CA GLU A 26 -0.18 -2.46 -4.57
C GLU A 26 1.34 -2.31 -4.65
N ILE A 27 2.07 -3.24 -4.02
CA ILE A 27 3.53 -3.24 -3.99
C ILE A 27 4.07 -4.44 -4.76
N GLU A 28 4.99 -4.17 -5.67
CA GLU A 28 5.79 -5.12 -6.42
C GLU A 28 7.25 -4.95 -5.99
N SER A 29 7.79 -5.96 -5.29
CA SER A 29 9.12 -5.92 -4.71
C SER A 29 9.98 -7.03 -5.33
N GLU A 30 10.76 -6.68 -6.36
CA GLU A 30 11.62 -7.63 -7.07
C GLU A 30 13.00 -7.67 -6.39
N GLY A 31 13.31 -8.76 -5.68
CA GLY A 31 14.63 -8.95 -5.07
C GLY A 31 14.94 -8.09 -3.83
N VAL A 32 14.06 -7.16 -3.46
CA VAL A 32 14.18 -6.32 -2.25
C VAL A 32 13.03 -6.56 -1.29
N SER A 33 13.25 -6.34 0.01
CA SER A 33 12.21 -6.46 1.04
C SER A 33 11.74 -5.07 1.46
N VAL A 34 10.71 -4.56 0.79
CA VAL A 34 10.11 -3.26 1.10
C VAL A 34 8.66 -3.45 1.52
N ILE A 35 8.29 -2.88 2.66
CA ILE A 35 6.89 -2.83 3.11
C ILE A 35 6.32 -1.43 2.90
N ALA A 36 5.00 -1.37 2.70
CA ALA A 36 4.29 -0.12 2.47
C ALA A 36 3.11 0.03 3.42
N SER A 37 2.87 1.26 3.87
CA SER A 37 1.65 1.68 4.54
C SER A 37 1.15 2.99 3.95
N SER A 38 -0.16 3.24 4.00
CA SER A 38 -0.76 4.42 3.41
C SER A 38 -1.56 5.24 4.41
N SER A 39 -1.64 6.54 4.13
CA SER A 39 -2.52 7.47 4.82
C SER A 39 -3.03 8.52 3.84
N TYR A 40 -3.99 9.33 4.28
CA TYR A 40 -4.45 10.49 3.53
C TYR A 40 -4.96 11.57 4.47
N LEU A 41 -4.90 12.81 3.98
CA LEU A 41 -5.51 13.97 4.63
C LEU A 41 -6.08 14.87 3.54
N SER A 42 -7.40 15.08 3.54
CA SER A 42 -8.09 15.85 2.49
C SER A 42 -7.83 15.26 1.09
N ASN A 43 -7.27 16.05 0.19
CA ASN A 43 -6.87 15.73 -1.17
C ASN A 43 -5.40 15.27 -1.29
N VAL A 44 -4.74 14.94 -0.18
CA VAL A 44 -3.34 14.49 -0.15
C VAL A 44 -3.27 13.04 0.27
N ALA A 45 -2.67 12.19 -0.57
CA ALA A 45 -2.36 10.80 -0.25
C ALA A 45 -0.88 10.65 0.09
N THR A 46 -0.57 9.77 1.04
CA THR A 46 0.80 9.40 1.37
C THR A 46 0.98 7.89 1.37
N VAL A 47 2.17 7.45 0.98
CA VAL A 47 2.65 6.07 1.14
C VAL A 47 4.00 6.11 1.83
N THR A 48 4.08 5.50 3.00
CA THR A 48 5.32 5.29 3.73
C THR A 48 5.92 3.96 3.32
N LEU A 49 7.16 3.98 2.86
CA LEU A 49 7.95 2.81 2.50
C LEU A 49 9.04 2.59 3.53
N ILE A 50 9.27 1.33 3.90
CA ILE A 50 10.36 0.91 4.79
C ILE A 50 11.11 -0.22 4.10
N ASN A 51 12.42 -0.07 3.95
CA ASN A 51 13.28 -1.15 3.44
C ASN A 51 13.74 -2.03 4.60
N GLU A 52 13.15 -3.21 4.74
CA GLU A 52 13.50 -4.22 5.75
C GLU A 52 14.58 -5.18 5.26
N GLY A 53 15.07 -5.00 4.02
CA GLY A 53 16.10 -5.81 3.39
C GLY A 53 17.53 -5.35 3.72
N GLY A 54 18.49 -6.07 3.14
CA GLY A 54 19.92 -5.78 3.27
C GLY A 54 20.54 -5.01 2.10
N GLU A 55 19.77 -4.73 1.05
CA GLU A 55 20.23 -4.05 -0.18
C GLU A 55 19.52 -2.70 -0.34
N ASN A 56 20.14 -1.76 -1.06
CA ASN A 56 19.48 -0.51 -1.43
C ASN A 56 18.32 -0.79 -2.40
N ALA A 57 17.20 -0.09 -2.21
CA ALA A 57 16.03 -0.20 -3.06
C ALA A 57 15.75 1.13 -3.78
N LEU A 58 15.50 1.05 -5.09
CA LEU A 58 14.94 2.13 -5.88
C LEU A 58 13.44 1.86 -6.08
N CYS A 59 12.61 2.72 -5.51
CA CYS A 59 11.15 2.57 -5.58
C CYS A 59 10.51 3.68 -6.42
N THR A 60 9.62 3.29 -7.33
CA THR A 60 8.79 4.19 -8.14
C THR A 60 7.32 4.04 -7.75
N GLY A 61 6.71 5.12 -7.27
CA GLY A 61 5.29 5.18 -6.90
C GLY A 61 4.46 5.94 -7.93
N THR A 62 3.35 5.34 -8.37
CA THR A 62 2.36 5.98 -9.24
C THR A 62 1.03 6.10 -8.52
N PHE A 63 0.54 7.33 -8.37
CA PHE A 63 -0.69 7.64 -7.65
C PHE A 63 -1.80 8.00 -8.66
N VAL A 64 -2.98 7.37 -8.54
CA VAL A 64 -4.12 7.62 -9.44
C VAL A 64 -5.38 7.89 -8.65
N ASN A 65 -5.96 9.09 -8.81
CA ASN A 65 -7.27 9.48 -8.28
C ASN A 65 -8.26 9.69 -9.44
N GLY A 66 -9.01 8.65 -9.80
CA GLY A 66 -9.94 8.70 -10.94
C GLY A 66 -9.22 9.07 -12.26
N PRO A 67 -9.55 10.23 -12.89
CA PRO A 67 -8.87 10.70 -14.09
C PRO A 67 -7.51 11.38 -13.82
N GLU A 68 -7.19 11.74 -12.57
CA GLU A 68 -5.93 12.41 -12.22
C GLU A 68 -4.77 11.40 -12.15
N ARG A 69 -3.76 11.60 -13.00
CA ARG A 69 -2.58 10.73 -13.16
C ARG A 69 -1.29 11.56 -13.16
N PRO A 70 -0.87 12.07 -11.99
CA PRO A 70 0.40 12.79 -11.85
C PRO A 70 1.59 11.91 -12.26
N SER A 71 2.73 12.57 -12.52
CA SER A 71 3.98 11.87 -12.85
C SER A 71 4.43 10.95 -11.70
N PRO A 72 5.02 9.78 -11.99
CA PRO A 72 5.55 8.90 -10.95
C PRO A 72 6.59 9.59 -10.07
N ASN A 73 6.55 9.29 -8.77
CA ASN A 73 7.53 9.74 -7.80
C ASN A 73 8.58 8.64 -7.56
N ARG A 74 9.85 9.00 -7.39
CA ARG A 74 10.94 8.05 -7.17
C ARG A 74 11.68 8.37 -5.88
N VAL A 75 11.98 7.34 -5.11
CA VAL A 75 12.80 7.45 -3.89
C VAL A 75 13.81 6.32 -3.88
N ARG A 76 14.96 6.56 -3.23
CA ARG A 76 15.92 5.53 -2.87
C ARG A 76 15.81 5.28 -1.38
N LEU A 77 15.94 4.02 -0.98
CA LEU A 77 15.88 3.56 0.40
C LEU A 77 17.10 2.71 0.69
N SER A 78 17.94 3.17 1.62
CA SER A 78 19.00 2.37 2.22
C SER A 78 18.39 1.26 3.10
N PRO A 79 19.14 0.20 3.44
CA PRO A 79 18.71 -0.81 4.41
C PRO A 79 18.27 -0.17 5.74
N GLY A 80 17.06 -0.50 6.19
CA GLY A 80 16.44 0.05 7.40
C GLY A 80 15.90 1.48 7.25
N GLU A 81 16.02 2.11 6.09
CA GLU A 81 15.52 3.46 5.85
C GLU A 81 14.00 3.47 5.66
N GLN A 82 13.38 4.56 6.11
CA GLN A 82 11.97 4.85 5.91
C GLN A 82 11.81 6.17 5.15
N MET A 83 11.01 6.16 4.07
CA MET A 83 10.69 7.35 3.27
C MET A 83 9.18 7.47 3.04
N VAL A 84 8.72 8.71 2.87
CA VAL A 84 7.30 9.00 2.59
C VAL A 84 7.16 9.57 1.18
N MET A 85 6.39 8.89 0.35
CA MET A 85 5.91 9.41 -0.93
C MET A 85 4.59 10.16 -0.70
N THR A 86 4.50 11.38 -1.23
CA THR A 86 3.31 12.23 -1.08
C THR A 86 2.80 12.66 -2.44
N GLN A 87 1.48 12.65 -2.61
CA GLN A 87 0.81 13.19 -3.79
C GLN A 87 -0.42 14.01 -3.38
N ALA A 88 -0.43 15.28 -3.78
CA ALA A 88 -1.62 16.11 -3.73
C ALA A 88 -2.42 16.02 -5.04
N PHE A 89 -3.74 15.96 -4.93
CA PHE A 89 -4.67 15.98 -6.06
C PHE A 89 -5.46 17.28 -6.10
N GLN A 90 -6.07 17.60 -7.24
CA GLN A 90 -6.97 18.74 -7.35
C GLN A 90 -8.35 18.42 -6.76
N ARG A 91 -8.77 17.15 -6.79
CA ARG A 91 -10.05 16.68 -6.27
C ARG A 91 -9.88 15.93 -4.95
N ASP A 92 -10.95 15.90 -4.16
CA ASP A 92 -10.99 15.12 -2.93
C ASP A 92 -10.76 13.62 -3.20
N ILE A 93 -10.14 12.95 -2.22
CA ILE A 93 -9.86 11.53 -2.28
C ILE A 93 -11.10 10.74 -1.87
N THR A 94 -11.73 10.07 -2.83
CA THR A 94 -12.67 8.98 -2.55
C THR A 94 -11.97 7.63 -2.60
N ARG A 95 -11.11 7.43 -3.60
CA ARG A 95 -10.28 6.24 -3.77
C ARG A 95 -9.05 6.57 -4.60
N VAL A 96 -7.88 6.35 -4.03
CA VAL A 96 -6.58 6.45 -4.70
C VAL A 96 -6.03 5.05 -4.87
N ARG A 97 -5.55 4.74 -6.07
CA ARG A 97 -4.77 3.53 -6.33
C ARG A 97 -3.31 3.92 -6.44
N VAL A 98 -2.46 3.28 -5.64
CA VAL A 98 -1.02 3.48 -5.67
C VAL A 98 -0.36 2.19 -6.10
N LYS A 99 0.45 2.27 -7.16
CA LYS A 99 1.34 1.19 -7.55
C LYS A 99 2.76 1.57 -7.16
N VAL A 100 3.41 0.72 -6.38
CA VAL A 100 4.81 0.89 -5.99
C VAL A 100 5.60 -0.27 -6.58
N SER A 101 6.57 0.04 -7.43
CA SER A 101 7.52 -0.95 -7.95
C SER A 101 8.89 -0.64 -7.36
N CYS A 102 9.51 -1.63 -6.72
CA CYS A 102 10.81 -1.53 -6.09
C CYS A 102 11.75 -2.60 -6.65
N GLU A 103 12.96 -2.17 -6.98
CA GLU A 103 14.05 -3.00 -7.51
C GLU A 103 15.37 -2.65 -6.79
N PRO A 104 16.40 -3.51 -6.84
CA PRO A 104 17.72 -3.19 -6.28
C PRO A 104 18.33 -1.97 -7.00
N GLY A 105 18.80 -0.95 -6.27
CA GLY A 105 19.34 0.26 -6.93
C GLY A 105 19.78 1.42 -6.06
#